data_AF-A0A1C6JVC0-F1
#
_entry.id   AF-A0A1C6JVC0-F1
#
_cell.length_a   1.000
_cell.length_b   1.000
_cell.length_c   1.000
_cell.angle_alpha   90.00
_cell.angle_beta   90.00
_cell.angle_gamma   90.00
#
_symmetry.space_group_name_H-M   'P 1'
#
loop_
_entity.id
_entity.type
_entity.pdbx_description
1 polymer ?
#
loop_
_entity_poly.entity_id
_entity_poly.type
_entity_poly.pdbx_seq_one_letter_code
_entity_poly.pdbx_strand_id
1 'polypeptide(L)' 'MDVEKIKITFDRTYMVISTFCFTYEGNGDFWSLVTENEAVELNKKYGVTQGNQIFRLSCTNIDSNMYIIAKAIEAQITN' A
#
# COMPACT_ATOMS: atom_id res chain seq x y z
N MET A 1 -7.84 -28.81 0.77
CA MET A 1 -6.64 -27.98 0.63
C MET A 1 -6.89 -26.74 1.45
N ASP A 2 -6.12 -26.54 2.50
CA ASP A 2 -6.17 -25.29 3.25
C ASP A 2 -5.66 -24.19 2.34
N VAL A 3 -6.39 -23.08 2.26
CA VAL A 3 -6.02 -21.94 1.41
C VAL A 3 -5.17 -21.03 2.27
N GLU A 4 -3.85 -21.04 2.04
CA GLU A 4 -2.96 -20.07 2.66
C GLU A 4 -3.39 -18.64 2.30
N LYS A 5 -3.52 -17.79 3.31
CA LYS A 5 -3.87 -16.38 3.17
C LYS A 5 -2.74 -15.52 3.69
N ILE A 6 -2.44 -14.44 2.98
CA ILE A 6 -1.55 -13.39 3.49
C ILE A 6 -2.42 -12.35 4.19
N LYS A 7 -2.19 -12.14 5.49
CA LYS A 7 -2.75 -11.05 6.26
C LYS A 7 -1.77 -9.88 6.26
N ILE A 8 -2.19 -8.74 5.75
CA ILE A 8 -1.43 -7.49 5.76
C ILE A 8 -2.08 -6.53 6.75
N THR A 9 -1.29 -6.02 7.68
CA THR A 9 -1.74 -5.08 8.72
C THR A 9 -0.93 -3.79 8.62
N PHE A 10 -1.61 -2.66 8.64
CA PHE A 10 -0.99 -1.33 8.63
C PHE A 10 -1.07 -0.74 10.04
N ASP A 11 0.08 -0.42 10.64
CA ASP A 11 0.13 0.21 11.97
C ASP A 11 -0.14 1.71 11.84
N ARG A 12 -1.08 2.22 12.64
CA ARG A 12 -1.47 3.64 12.69
C ARG A 12 -1.71 4.24 11.31
N THR A 13 -2.69 3.69 10.59
CA THR A 13 -3.11 4.22 9.29
C THR A 13 -3.53 5.68 9.41
N TYR A 14 -2.90 6.54 8.62
CA TYR A 14 -3.25 7.95 8.49
C TYR A 14 -4.28 8.16 7.37
N MET A 15 -4.07 7.51 6.22
CA MET A 15 -4.92 7.68 5.04
C MET A 15 -4.88 6.45 4.13
N VAL A 16 -6.01 6.16 3.47
CA VAL A 16 -6.12 5.14 2.42
C VAL A 16 -6.67 5.80 1.17
N ILE A 17 -5.92 5.68 0.06
CA ILE A 17 -6.27 6.21 -1.26
C ILE A 17 -6.31 5.01 -2.21
N SER A 18 -7.40 4.26 -2.14
CA SER A 18 -7.53 3.01 -2.87
C SER A 18 -9.01 2.72 -3.16
N THR A 19 -9.27 2.03 -4.25
CA THR A 19 -10.56 1.41 -4.50
C THR A 19 -10.68 0.14 -3.66
N PHE A 20 -11.83 -0.09 -3.03
CA PHE A 20 -12.03 -1.31 -2.22
C PHE A 20 -12.18 -2.60 -3.05
N CYS A 21 -12.39 -2.49 -4.36
CA CYS A 21 -12.55 -3.63 -5.26
C CYS A 21 -11.50 -3.57 -6.38
N PHE A 22 -10.52 -4.47 -6.33
CA PHE A 22 -9.50 -4.66 -7.36
C PHE A 22 -9.06 -6.12 -7.41
N THR A 23 -8.44 -6.50 -8.52
CA THR A 23 -7.76 -7.79 -8.71
C THR A 23 -6.28 -7.52 -8.91
N TYR A 24 -5.43 -8.25 -8.20
CA TYR A 24 -4.00 -8.26 -8.48
C TYR A 24 -3.71 -9.11 -9.71
N GLU A 25 -3.05 -8.52 -10.70
CA GLU A 25 -2.80 -9.12 -12.01
C GLU A 25 -1.42 -9.79 -12.09
N GLY A 26 -0.59 -9.70 -11.04
CA GLY A 26 0.74 -10.31 -11.00
C GLY A 26 1.84 -9.45 -11.64
N ASN A 27 2.98 -10.07 -11.93
CA ASN A 27 4.13 -9.51 -12.66
C ASN A 27 4.97 -8.44 -11.95
N GLY A 28 4.81 -8.25 -10.64
CA GLY A 28 5.62 -7.31 -9.87
C GLY A 28 5.32 -7.34 -8.39
N ASP A 29 5.96 -6.48 -7.62
CA ASP A 29 5.73 -6.41 -6.17
C ASP A 29 4.30 -5.99 -5.86
N PHE A 30 3.66 -6.70 -4.93
CA PHE A 30 2.29 -6.38 -4.50
C PHE A 30 2.23 -5.06 -3.72
N TRP A 31 3.23 -4.79 -2.88
CA TRP A 31 3.40 -3.52 -2.18
C TRP A 31 4.83 -3.02 -2.35
N SER A 32 4.98 -1.72 -2.56
CA SER A 32 6.28 -1.05 -2.59
C SER A 32 6.26 0.21 -1.72
N LEU A 33 7.39 0.55 -1.12
CA LEU A 33 7.55 1.84 -0.45
C LEU A 33 7.76 2.92 -1.51
N VAL A 34 7.00 4.00 -1.46
CA VAL A 34 7.24 5.16 -2.31
C VAL A 34 8.38 5.97 -1.75
N THR A 35 9.37 6.28 -2.58
CA THR A 35 10.60 6.98 -2.20
C THR A 35 10.84 8.22 -3.09
N GLU A 36 11.91 8.95 -2.78
CA GLU A 36 12.43 10.04 -3.62
C GLU A 36 11.39 11.14 -3.95
N ASN A 37 11.41 11.64 -5.18
CA ASN A 37 10.60 12.77 -5.62
C ASN A 37 9.11 12.47 -5.55
N GLU A 38 8.71 11.24 -5.88
CA GLU A 38 7.30 10.82 -5.79
C GLU A 38 6.80 10.92 -4.34
N ALA A 39 7.59 10.48 -3.35
CA ALA A 39 7.23 10.63 -1.95
C ALA A 39 7.11 12.11 -1.54
N VAL A 40 8.01 12.98 -2.01
CA VAL A 40 7.94 14.42 -1.72
C VAL A 40 6.66 15.05 -2.28
N GLU A 41 6.27 14.70 -3.50
CA GLU A 41 5.06 15.20 -4.13
C GLU A 41 3.79 14.73 -3.41
N LEU A 42 3.72 13.43 -3.08
CA LEU A 42 2.59 12.87 -2.35
C LEU A 42 2.49 13.43 -0.92
N ASN A 43 3.63 13.64 -0.24
CA ASN A 43 3.67 14.27 1.08
C ASN A 43 3.06 15.67 1.05
N LYS A 44 3.42 16.49 0.05
CA LYS A 44 2.86 17.83 -0.15
C LYS A 44 1.37 17.77 -0.49
N LYS A 45 0.98 16.87 -1.39
CA LYS A 45 -0.40 16.72 -1.87
C LYS A 45 -1.37 16.31 -0.76
N TYR A 46 -0.96 15.40 0.12
CA TYR A 46 -1.84 14.81 1.13
C TYR A 46 -1.52 15.22 2.57
N GLY A 47 -0.57 16.14 2.76
CA GLY A 47 -0.19 16.64 4.08
C GLY A 47 0.33 15.53 5.00
N VAL A 48 1.15 14.63 4.47
CA VAL A 48 1.68 13.49 5.24
C VAL A 48 2.63 13.98 6.32
N THR A 49 2.36 13.59 7.56
CA THR A 49 3.13 14.00 8.73
C THR A 49 4.40 13.16 8.93
N GLN A 50 5.38 13.73 9.63
CA GLN A 50 6.65 13.05 9.93
C GLN A 50 6.41 11.72 10.69
N GLY A 51 7.06 10.65 10.22
CA GLY A 51 6.95 9.31 10.80
C GLY A 51 5.93 8.40 10.12
N ASN A 52 5.15 8.91 9.16
CA ASN A 52 4.35 8.09 8.27
C ASN A 52 5.12 7.75 6.98
N GLN A 53 4.82 6.58 6.43
CA GLN A 53 5.34 6.05 5.18
C GLN A 53 4.19 5.93 4.16
N ILE A 54 4.53 6.02 2.88
CA ILE A 54 3.57 5.86 1.78
C ILE A 54 3.84 4.53 1.10
N PHE A 55 2.89 3.60 1.21
CA PHE A 55 2.94 2.30 0.56
C PHE A 55 2.08 2.35 -0.71
N ARG A 56 2.65 1.93 -1.84
CA ARG A 56 1.95 1.85 -3.12
C ARG A 56 1.59 0.39 -3.43
N LEU A 57 0.32 0.19 -3.76
CA LEU A 57 -0.19 -1.01 -4.41
C LEU A 57 -0.15 -0.79 -5.92
N SER A 58 0.43 -1.76 -6.61
CA SER A 58 0.61 -1.76 -8.06
C SER A 58 0.14 -3.09 -8.66
N CYS A 59 0.23 -3.21 -9.98
CA CYS A 59 -0.08 -4.45 -10.71
C CYS A 59 -1.52 -4.93 -10.46
N THR A 60 -2.47 -4.00 -10.52
CA THR A 60 -3.90 -4.28 -10.37
C THR A 60 -4.64 -3.97 -11.66
N ASN A 61 -5.82 -4.54 -11.83
CA ASN A 61 -6.73 -4.32 -12.96
C ASN A 61 -7.33 -2.90 -13.05
N ILE A 62 -6.77 -1.95 -12.30
CA ILE A 62 -7.19 -0.56 -12.25
C ILE A 62 -6.02 0.28 -12.75
N ASP A 63 -6.30 1.12 -13.73
CA ASP A 63 -5.33 2.04 -14.32
C ASP A 63 -5.13 3.28 -13.44
N SER A 64 -4.68 3.04 -12.21
CA SER A 64 -4.34 4.08 -11.24
C SER A 64 -3.49 3.49 -10.10
N ASN A 65 -2.56 4.30 -9.60
CA ASN A 65 -1.83 3.95 -8.39
C ASN A 65 -2.74 4.05 -7.16
N MET A 66 -2.64 3.05 -6.29
CA MET A 66 -3.32 3.03 -5.00
C MET A 66 -2.29 3.19 -3.88
N TYR A 67 -2.61 3.97 -2.86
CA TYR A 67 -1.70 4.28 -1.77
C TYR A 67 -2.34 4.03 -0.41
N ILE A 68 -1.52 3.55 0.53
CA ILE A 68 -1.84 3.53 1.96
C ILE A 68 -0.74 4.29 2.68
N ILE A 69 -1.12 5.26 3.51
CA ILE A 69 -0.21 6.05 4.32
C ILE A 69 -0.37 5.59 5.77
N ALA A 70 0.69 5.02 6.32
CA ALA A 70 0.68 4.43 7.66
C ALA A 70 2.09 4.49 8.27
N LYS A 71 2.21 4.23 9.56
CA LYS A 71 3.52 4.24 10.23
C LYS A 71 4.39 3.05 9.80
N ALA A 72 3.78 1.88 9.67
CA ALA A 72 4.46 0.64 9.28
C ALA A 72 3.48 -0.33 8.62
N ILE A 73 4.03 -1.35 7.96
CA ILE A 73 3.31 -2.47 7.36
C ILE A 73 3.88 -3.78 7.91
N GLU A 74 2.99 -4.73 8.23
CA GLU A 74 3.33 -6.08 8.66
C GLU A 74 2.59 -7.09 7.80
N ALA A 75 3.27 -8.18 7.42
CA ALA A 75 2.70 -9.27 6.63
C ALA A 75 2.88 -10.60 7.35
N GLN A 76 1.84 -11.42 7.36
CA GLN A 76 1.81 -12.73 8.02
C GLN A 76 1.11 -13.75 7.12
N ILE A 77 1.65 -14.95 7.01
CA ILE A 77 0.98 -16.09 6.38
C ILE A 77 0.05 -16.73 7.42
N THR A 78 -1.18 -17.01 7.03
CA THR A 78 -2.23 -17.57 7.86
C THR A 78 -2.90 -18.74 7.14
N ASN A 79 -3.35 -19.74 7.90
CA ASN A 79 -4.05 -20.93 7.39
C ASN A 79 -5.58 -20.77 7.50
#